data_AF-A0A9P7VY97-F1
#
_entry.id   AF-A0A9P7VY97-F1
#
_cell.length_a   1.000
_cell.length_b   1.000
_cell.length_c   1.000
_cell.angle_alpha   90.00
_cell.angle_beta   90.00
_cell.angle_gamma   90.00
#
_symmetry.space_group_name_H-M   'P 1'
#
loop_
_entity.id
_entity.type
_entity.pdbx_description
1 polymer ?
#
loop_
_entity_poly.entity_id
_entity_poly.type
_entity_poly.pdbx_seq_one_letter_code
_entity_poly.pdbx_strand_id
1 'polypeptide(L)'
;MAGPAADVDVYLKQILQRMIETGEWQRLKAMFTAQLDESGWTDQLRSSGRKLAEEMNPLSIHDMLTDLNMNAHKSLPADARRSIQDAVRAYLNRQFE
;
A
#
# COMPACT_ATOMS: atom_id res chain seq x y z
N MET A 1 27.40 -12.68 16.02
CA MET A 1 26.29 -12.19 16.85
C MET A 1 25.50 -11.22 15.98
N ALA A 2 24.38 -11.63 15.39
CA ALA A 2 23.53 -10.72 14.62
C ALA A 2 22.87 -9.73 15.59
N GLY A 3 22.80 -8.45 15.24
CA GLY A 3 22.22 -7.42 16.11
C GLY A 3 20.68 -7.52 16.15
N PRO A 4 20.03 -6.89 17.14
CA PRO A 4 18.58 -6.96 17.34
C PRO A 4 17.74 -6.55 16.11
N ALA A 5 18.28 -5.68 15.24
CA ALA A 5 17.63 -5.31 13.98
C ALA A 5 17.56 -6.48 12.97
N ALA A 6 18.60 -7.33 12.92
CA ALA A 6 18.63 -8.49 12.03
C ALA A 6 17.58 -9.53 12.44
N ASP A 7 17.31 -9.67 13.73
CA ASP A 7 16.27 -10.57 14.24
C ASP A 7 14.87 -10.05 13.87
N VAL A 8 14.62 -8.74 14.01
CA VAL A 8 13.34 -8.12 13.60
C VAL A 8 13.07 -8.32 12.11
N ASP A 9 14.07 -8.14 11.25
CA ASP A 9 13.93 -8.34 9.81
C ASP A 9 13.59 -9.80 9.45
N VAL A 10 14.18 -10.77 10.17
CA VAL A 10 13.86 -12.19 10.00
C VAL A 10 12.43 -12.49 10.43
N TYR A 11 11.99 -11.99 11.59
CA TYR A 11 10.62 -12.16 12.06
C TYR A 11 9.60 -11.51 11.12
N LEU A 12 9.88 -10.32 10.61
CA LEU A 12 9.01 -9.63 9.65
C LEU A 12 8.84 -10.44 8.36
N LYS A 13 9.93 -11.03 7.83
CA LYS A 13 9.85 -11.92 6.66
C LYS A 13 8.99 -13.15 6.92
N GLN A 14 9.13 -13.79 8.08
CA GLN A 14 8.33 -14.96 8.43
C GLN A 14 6.84 -14.63 8.56
N ILE A 15 6.51 -13.49 9.19
CA ILE A 15 5.13 -13.02 9.32
C ILE A 15 4.54 -12.71 7.94
N LEU A 16 5.27 -11.99 7.08
CA LEU A 16 4.82 -11.71 5.72
C LEU A 16 4.60 -12.98 4.90
N GLN A 17 5.50 -13.96 5.04
CA GLN A 17 5.36 -15.25 4.38
C GLN A 17 4.07 -15.97 4.83
N ARG A 18 3.82 -16.07 6.13
CA ARG A 18 2.57 -16.66 6.66
C ARG A 18 1.34 -15.90 6.20
N MET A 19 1.40 -14.57 6.14
CA MET A 19 0.30 -13.73 5.66
C MET A 19 -0.05 -14.03 4.20
N ILE A 20 0.95 -14.34 3.37
CA ILE A 20 0.75 -14.76 1.98
C ILE A 20 0.19 -16.19 1.92
N GLU A 21 0.78 -17.13 2.67
CA GLU A 21 0.40 -18.56 2.67
C GLU A 21 -1.04 -18.79 3.17
N THR A 22 -1.49 -17.98 4.14
CA THR A 22 -2.85 -18.06 4.71
C THR A 22 -3.90 -17.30 3.91
N GLY A 23 -3.49 -16.52 2.90
CA GLY A 23 -4.40 -15.69 2.11
C GLY A 23 -4.78 -14.36 2.77
N GLU A 24 -4.29 -14.07 3.98
CA GLU A 24 -4.56 -12.82 4.69
C GLU A 24 -4.03 -11.60 3.92
N TRP A 25 -2.93 -11.75 3.19
CA TRP A 25 -2.42 -10.70 2.30
C TRP A 25 -3.43 -10.31 1.23
N GLN A 26 -4.01 -11.29 0.55
CA GLN A 26 -4.99 -11.10 -0.52
C GLN A 26 -6.28 -10.52 0.05
N ARG A 27 -6.71 -10.98 1.23
CA ARG A 27 -7.86 -10.43 1.96
C ARG A 27 -7.67 -8.95 2.30
N LEU A 28 -6.55 -8.57 2.92
CA LEU A 28 -6.28 -7.19 3.30
C LEU A 28 -6.10 -6.29 2.07
N LYS A 29 -5.44 -6.80 1.02
CA LYS A 29 -5.33 -6.09 -0.25
C LYS A 29 -6.70 -5.84 -0.88
N ALA A 30 -7.56 -6.85 -0.95
CA ALA A 30 -8.91 -6.72 -1.52
C ALA A 30 -9.76 -5.72 -0.73
N MET A 31 -9.74 -5.81 0.60
CA MET A 31 -10.42 -4.85 1.47
C MET A 31 -9.96 -3.41 1.22
N PHE A 32 -8.65 -3.19 1.17
CA PHE A 32 -8.11 -1.85 0.95
C PHE A 32 -8.42 -1.33 -0.45
N THR A 33 -8.29 -2.16 -1.49
CA THR A 33 -8.68 -1.78 -2.85
C THR A 33 -10.15 -1.37 -2.92
N ALA A 34 -11.05 -2.14 -2.31
CA ALA A 34 -12.47 -1.80 -2.29
C ALA A 34 -12.73 -0.44 -1.62
N GLN A 35 -12.08 -0.16 -0.49
CA GLN A 35 -12.20 1.14 0.20
C GLN A 35 -11.69 2.30 -0.66
N LEU A 36 -10.60 2.10 -1.41
CA LEU A 36 -10.06 3.11 -2.30
C LEU A 36 -10.97 3.37 -3.51
N ASP A 37 -11.53 2.31 -4.08
CA ASP A 37 -12.49 2.42 -5.18
C ASP A 37 -13.79 3.11 -4.73
N GLU A 38 -14.36 2.72 -3.59
CA GLU A 38 -15.56 3.33 -3.01
C GLU A 38 -15.37 4.81 -2.65
N SER A 39 -14.16 5.20 -2.25
CA SER A 39 -13.83 6.61 -1.98
C SER A 39 -13.65 7.46 -3.24
N GLY A 40 -13.64 6.85 -4.43
CA GLY A 40 -13.33 7.50 -5.70
C GLY A 40 -11.85 7.83 -5.91
N TRP A 41 -10.98 7.42 -4.97
CA TRP A 41 -9.55 7.73 -5.01
C TRP A 41 -8.84 7.12 -6.22
N THR A 42 -9.19 5.88 -6.59
CA THR A 42 -8.62 5.21 -7.77
C THR A 42 -8.88 5.99 -9.05
N ASP A 43 -10.08 6.55 -9.21
CA ASP A 43 -10.45 7.31 -10.40
C ASP A 43 -9.83 8.70 -10.41
N GLN A 44 -9.73 9.35 -9.24
CA GLN A 44 -8.98 10.59 -9.09
C GLN A 44 -7.50 10.42 -9.50
N LEU A 45 -6.86 9.33 -9.07
CA LEU A 45 -5.46 9.07 -9.40
C LEU A 45 -5.28 8.79 -10.89
N ARG A 46 -6.18 8.00 -11.50
CA ARG A 46 -6.19 7.76 -12.96
C ARG A 46 -6.38 9.06 -13.76
N SER A 47 -7.28 9.93 -13.31
CA SER A 47 -7.50 11.25 -13.94
C SER A 47 -6.24 12.12 -13.84
N SER A 48 -5.60 12.14 -12.68
CA SER A 48 -4.34 12.87 -12.47
C SER A 48 -3.22 12.36 -13.37
N GLY A 49 -3.09 11.04 -13.50
CA GLY A 49 -2.11 10.43 -14.41
C GLY A 49 -2.34 10.79 -15.87
N ARG A 50 -3.59 10.77 -16.35
CA ARG A 50 -3.90 11.21 -17.73
C ARG A 50 -3.48 12.65 -17.99
N LYS A 51 -3.80 13.57 -17.08
CA LYS A 51 -3.40 14.98 -17.19
C LYS A 51 -1.87 15.14 -17.22
N LEU A 52 -1.15 14.45 -16.33
CA LEU A 52 0.32 14.45 -16.34
C LEU A 52 0.87 14.00 -17.69
N ALA A 53 0.34 12.91 -18.26
CA ALA A 53 0.78 12.41 -19.56
C ALA A 53 0.50 13.39 -20.72
N GLU A 54 -0.60 14.14 -20.66
CA GLU A 54 -0.95 15.17 -21.65
C GLU A 54 -0.04 16.40 -21.56
N GLU A 55 0.40 16.77 -20.35
CA GLU A 55 1.24 17.94 -20.08
C GLU A 55 2.74 17.65 -20.30
N MET A 56 3.15 16.37 -20.29
CA MET A 56 4.55 15.96 -20.44
C MET A 56 4.99 15.93 -21.91
N ASN A 57 6.01 16.74 -22.24
CA ASN A 57 6.66 16.73 -23.54
C ASN A 57 8.19 16.84 -23.39
N PRO A 58 8.97 15.76 -23.61
CA PRO A 58 8.56 14.42 -24.06
C PRO A 58 7.90 13.60 -22.93
N LEU A 59 7.09 12.59 -23.32
CA LEU A 59 6.50 11.65 -22.38
C LEU A 59 7.59 10.78 -21.72
N SER A 60 7.61 10.75 -20.39
CA SER A 60 8.50 9.90 -19.58
C SER A 60 7.68 9.10 -18.58
N ILE A 61 7.63 7.79 -18.75
CA ILE A 61 6.90 6.89 -17.82
C ILE A 61 7.51 6.95 -16.42
N HIS A 62 8.84 7.09 -16.32
CA HIS A 62 9.55 7.17 -15.04
C HIS A 62 9.10 8.40 -14.23
N ASP A 63 9.10 9.57 -14.86
CA ASP A 63 8.79 10.82 -14.17
C ASP A 63 7.29 10.89 -13.86
N MET A 64 6.44 10.41 -14.78
CA MET A 64 5.01 10.24 -14.53
C MET A 64 4.73 9.33 -13.34
N LEU A 65 5.42 8.18 -13.21
CA LEU A 65 5.25 7.28 -12.06
C LEU A 65 5.75 7.92 -10.77
N THR A 66 6.85 8.68 -10.83
CA THR A 66 7.40 9.39 -9.66
C THR A 66 6.39 10.40 -9.13
N ASP A 67 5.86 11.26 -10.00
CA ASP A 67 4.87 12.28 -9.64
C ASP A 67 3.55 11.66 -9.18
N LEU A 68 3.09 10.61 -9.88
CA LEU A 68 1.86 9.92 -9.54
C LEU A 68 1.96 9.21 -8.19
N ASN A 69 3.10 8.60 -7.86
CA ASN A 69 3.34 7.99 -6.54
C ASN A 69 3.35 9.04 -5.43
N MET A 70 3.98 10.20 -5.65
CA MET A 70 3.95 11.31 -4.69
C MET A 70 2.52 11.81 -4.46
N ASN A 71 1.73 11.95 -5.53
CA ASN A 71 0.32 12.32 -5.42
C ASN A 71 -0.48 11.25 -4.67
N ALA A 72 -0.33 9.98 -5.04
CA ALA A 72 -1.01 8.84 -4.41
C ALA A 72 -0.81 8.84 -2.88
N HIS A 73 0.42 9.01 -2.41
CA HIS A 73 0.70 9.04 -0.97
C HIS A 73 0.08 10.24 -0.24
N LYS A 74 0.01 11.40 -0.88
CA LYS A 74 -0.57 12.63 -0.32
C LYS A 74 -2.10 12.63 -0.33
N SER A 75 -2.71 12.09 -1.36
CA SER A 75 -4.16 12.09 -1.57
C SER A 75 -4.87 10.89 -0.94
N LEU A 76 -4.12 9.93 -0.39
CA LEU A 76 -4.70 8.73 0.22
C LEU A 76 -5.70 9.10 1.33
N PRO A 77 -6.95 8.60 1.28
CA PRO A 77 -7.95 8.90 2.29
C PRO A 77 -7.49 8.47 3.69
N ALA A 78 -7.64 9.36 4.67
CA ALA A 78 -7.20 9.12 6.04
C ALA A 78 -7.90 7.91 6.67
N ASP A 79 -9.20 7.74 6.38
CA ASP A 79 -9.99 6.62 6.91
C ASP A 79 -9.56 5.28 6.30
N ALA A 80 -9.30 5.23 4.99
CA ALA A 80 -8.78 4.03 4.33
C ALA A 80 -7.39 3.67 4.89
N ARG A 81 -6.51 4.67 5.10
CA ARG A 81 -5.19 4.48 5.73
C ARG A 81 -5.32 3.93 7.15
N ARG A 82 -6.21 4.49 7.98
CA ARG A 82 -6.42 4.04 9.36
C ARG A 82 -6.97 2.62 9.39
N SER A 83 -7.98 2.34 8.57
CA SER A 83 -8.60 1.03 8.41
C SER A 83 -7.57 -0.07 8.11
N ILE A 84 -6.72 0.12 7.09
CA ILE A 84 -5.70 -0.88 6.76
C ILE A 84 -4.63 -1.01 7.86
N GLN A 85 -4.25 0.08 8.52
CA GLN A 85 -3.31 0.04 9.65
C GLN A 85 -3.87 -0.75 10.84
N ASP A 86 -5.15 -0.56 11.17
CA ASP A 86 -5.81 -1.27 12.26
C ASP A 86 -5.98 -2.75 11.93
N ALA A 87 -6.30 -3.08 10.68
CA ALA A 87 -6.38 -4.47 10.23
C ALA A 87 -5.02 -5.19 10.26
N VAL A 88 -3.94 -4.53 9.83
CA VAL A 88 -2.58 -5.06 9.94
C VAL A 88 -2.18 -5.21 11.42
N ARG A 89 -2.48 -4.24 12.28
CA ARG A 89 -2.19 -4.34 13.73
C ARG A 89 -2.93 -5.52 14.37
N ALA A 90 -4.21 -5.70 14.03
CA ALA A 90 -5.00 -6.82 14.51
C ALA A 90 -4.43 -8.18 14.05
N TYR A 91 -3.97 -8.27 12.80
CA TYR A 91 -3.29 -9.46 12.30
C TYR A 91 -1.99 -9.74 13.06
N LEU A 92 -1.15 -8.72 13.25
CA LEU A 92 0.13 -8.84 13.96
C LEU A 92 -0.07 -9.29 15.41
N ASN A 93 -1.04 -8.72 16.14
CA ASN A 93 -1.32 -9.11 17.51
C ASN A 93 -1.64 -10.60 17.64
N ARG A 94 -2.38 -11.17 16.67
CA ARG A 94 -2.70 -12.62 16.62
C ARG A 94 -1.49 -13.51 16.30
N GLN A 95 -0.38 -12.95 15.82
CA GLN A 95 0.84 -13.74 15.56
C GLN A 95 1.71 -13.92 16.82
N PHE A 96 1.45 -13.14 17.87
CA PHE A 96 2.22 -13.15 19.12
C PHE A 96 1.43 -13.65 20.34
N GLU A 97 0.16 -14.05 20.13
CA GLU A 97 -0.64 -14.86 21.06
C GLU A 97 -0.37 -16.35 20.85
#